data_AF-A0A7V4GXV1-F1
#
_entry.id   AF-A0A7V4GXV1-F1
#
_cell.length_a   1.000
_cell.length_b   1.000
_cell.length_c   1.000
_cell.angle_alpha   90.00
_cell.angle_beta   90.00
_cell.angle_gamma   90.00
#
_symmetry.space_group_name_H-M   'P 1'
#
loop_
_entity.id
_entity.type
_entity.pdbx_description
1 polymer ?
#
loop_
_entity_poly.entity_id
_entity_poly.type
_entity_poly.pdbx_seq_one_letter_code
_entity_poly.pdbx_strand_id
1 'polypeptide(L)'
;MIFSVYSVCLFGQITVNSVYSRYGLGDLERPATGQSTGLGGAGLALRTPNLINFLNPAAYSTQDTNSFIFDVGLRTRYHIYSSPEKEQTFRTINIDHLAAGFPVTRWLKFQAGLVPYSSVGYLVKNNKEQVPVSNEPVDYYFTGSGGINKAYLGFSTELFRHIAVGANASYLFGTLLYSSEIDFPNDVYYFNTMDENRMTLRNFTFQYGAQVYDTLFPGVFVTAGGIYQPQVTMNVTTSRYVYNFPGTGNSQNPL
;
A
#
# COMPACT_ATOMS: atom_id res chain seq x y z
N MET A 1 -17.54 -6.83 36.75
CA MET A 1 -16.45 -7.14 35.81
C MET A 1 -15.98 -5.81 35.23
N ILE A 2 -14.86 -5.27 35.72
CA ILE A 2 -14.35 -3.94 35.32
C ILE A 2 -13.49 -4.14 34.07
N PHE A 3 -13.92 -3.58 32.95
CA PHE A 3 -13.14 -3.54 31.72
C PHE A 3 -12.19 -2.34 31.81
N SER A 4 -10.90 -2.58 31.98
CA SER A 4 -9.87 -1.53 31.92
C SER A 4 -9.32 -1.46 30.49
N VAL A 5 -9.49 -0.30 29.84
CA VAL A 5 -8.96 -0.03 28.51
C VAL A 5 -7.64 0.70 28.68
N TYR A 6 -6.53 0.01 28.43
CA TYR A 6 -5.21 0.64 28.34
C TYR A 6 -5.04 1.26 26.95
N SER A 7 -4.95 2.58 26.90
CA SER A 7 -4.61 3.30 25.66
C SER A 7 -3.08 3.42 25.58
N VAL A 8 -2.47 2.67 24.67
CA VAL A 8 -1.05 2.80 24.33
C VAL A 8 -0.98 3.76 23.14
N CYS A 9 -0.46 4.96 23.36
CA CYS A 9 -0.08 5.88 22.29
C CYS A 9 1.19 5.36 21.61
N LEU A 10 1.05 4.61 20.53
CA LEU A 10 2.17 4.28 19.64
C LEU A 10 2.37 5.44 18.65
N PHE A 11 3.45 6.19 18.81
CA PHE A 11 3.93 7.12 17.80
C PHE A 11 4.60 6.33 16.67
N GLY A 12 3.83 5.82 15.73
CA GLY A 12 4.34 5.22 14.50
C GLY A 12 4.38 6.25 13.38
N GLN A 13 5.57 6.67 12.95
CA GLN A 13 5.71 7.30 11.64
C GLN A 13 5.62 6.19 10.57
N ILE A 14 4.62 6.28 9.70
CA ILE A 14 4.53 5.45 8.50
C ILE A 14 5.55 6.00 7.51
N THR A 15 6.80 5.60 7.66
CA THR A 15 7.83 5.88 6.66
C THR A 15 8.04 4.59 5.89
N VAL A 16 7.30 4.43 4.80
CA VAL A 16 7.83 3.62 3.70
C VAL A 16 9.13 4.31 3.32
N ASN A 17 10.23 3.58 3.20
CA ASN A 17 11.50 4.15 2.78
C ASN A 17 11.90 3.34 1.57
N SER A 18 11.37 3.72 0.42
CA SER A 18 11.69 3.15 -0.87
C SER A 18 11.95 4.31 -1.82
N VAL A 19 13.22 4.50 -2.15
CA VAL A 19 13.64 5.51 -3.15
C VAL A 19 12.97 5.24 -4.51
N TYR A 20 12.57 3.98 -4.78
CA TYR A 20 11.85 3.59 -5.98
C TYR A 20 10.41 4.12 -6.03
N SER A 21 9.81 4.41 -4.86
CA SER A 21 8.46 4.97 -4.76
C SER A 21 8.35 6.44 -5.23
N ARG A 22 9.47 7.06 -5.65
CA ARG A 22 9.49 8.41 -6.23
C ARG A 22 8.73 8.52 -7.55
N TYR A 23 8.54 7.41 -8.27
CA TYR A 23 7.93 7.43 -9.60
C TYR A 23 6.46 6.99 -9.59
N GLY A 24 5.64 7.61 -10.45
CA GLY A 24 4.26 7.19 -10.70
C GLY A 24 3.35 7.28 -9.47
N LEU A 25 2.68 6.18 -9.12
CA LEU A 25 1.79 6.08 -7.95
C LEU A 25 2.50 5.57 -6.68
N GLY A 26 3.83 5.50 -6.71
CA GLY A 26 4.63 4.86 -5.67
C GLY A 26 4.82 3.37 -5.87
N ASP A 27 5.23 2.70 -4.80
CA ASP A 27 5.36 1.24 -4.81
C ASP A 27 3.98 0.62 -4.71
N LEU A 28 3.64 -0.21 -5.70
CA LEU A 28 2.42 -1.02 -5.66
C LEU A 28 2.56 -2.05 -4.54
N GLU A 29 1.64 -2.00 -3.58
CA GLU A 29 1.55 -3.04 -2.58
C GLU A 29 1.14 -4.34 -3.28
N ARG A 30 1.76 -5.45 -2.91
CA ARG A 30 1.32 -6.78 -3.36
C ARG A 30 0.25 -7.23 -2.37
N PRO A 31 -1.05 -7.14 -2.70
CA PRO A 31 -2.09 -7.56 -1.78
C PRO A 31 -1.92 -9.06 -1.54
N ALA A 32 -1.55 -9.48 -0.33
CA ALA A 32 -1.36 -10.88 -0.03
C ALA A 32 -1.70 -11.11 1.44
N THR A 33 -2.60 -12.05 1.70
CA THR A 33 -2.88 -12.54 3.04
C THR A 33 -1.62 -13.14 3.66
N GLY A 34 -1.63 -13.38 4.98
CA GLY A 34 -0.50 -14.07 5.64
C GLY A 34 -0.16 -15.41 4.98
N GLN A 35 -1.18 -16.19 4.62
CA GLN A 35 -1.01 -17.45 3.90
C GLN A 35 -0.42 -17.26 2.51
N SER A 36 -0.96 -16.31 1.72
CA SER A 36 -0.42 -16.05 0.37
C SER A 36 1.01 -15.52 0.43
N THR A 37 1.34 -14.69 1.41
CA THR A 37 2.70 -14.19 1.65
C THR A 37 3.67 -15.34 1.96
N GLY A 38 3.26 -16.30 2.79
CA GLY A 38 4.05 -17.51 3.09
C GLY A 38 4.30 -18.40 1.87
N LEU A 39 3.43 -18.33 0.86
CA LEU A 39 3.57 -19.02 -0.43
C LEU A 39 4.29 -18.17 -1.50
N GLY A 40 5.05 -17.14 -1.09
CA GLY A 40 5.77 -16.26 -2.01
C GLY A 40 4.87 -15.30 -2.80
N GLY A 41 3.65 -15.03 -2.31
CA GLY A 41 2.65 -14.21 -2.99
C GLY A 41 1.73 -14.99 -3.93
N ALA A 42 1.82 -16.32 -3.97
CA ALA A 42 0.86 -17.14 -4.68
C ALA A 42 -0.48 -17.15 -3.94
N GLY A 43 -1.56 -16.75 -4.61
CA GLY A 43 -2.89 -16.65 -3.99
C GLY A 43 -4.07 -16.71 -4.94
N LEU A 44 -3.87 -16.67 -6.26
CA LEU A 44 -4.97 -16.65 -7.23
C LEU A 44 -5.77 -17.96 -7.29
N ALA A 45 -5.11 -19.09 -7.06
CA ALA A 45 -5.73 -20.42 -6.98
C ALA A 45 -5.95 -20.88 -5.52
N LEU A 46 -5.61 -20.04 -4.54
CA LEU A 46 -5.71 -20.41 -3.14
C LEU A 46 -7.19 -20.45 -2.72
N ARG A 47 -7.62 -21.63 -2.29
CA ARG A 47 -9.00 -21.94 -1.95
C ARG A 47 -9.06 -22.47 -0.51
N THR A 48 -9.39 -21.60 0.45
CA THR A 48 -9.43 -21.96 1.88
C THR A 48 -10.73 -21.42 2.51
N PRO A 49 -11.55 -22.25 3.20
CA PRO A 49 -12.85 -21.82 3.74
C PRO A 49 -12.78 -20.81 4.89
N ASN A 50 -11.72 -20.87 5.70
CA ASN A 50 -11.61 -20.13 6.96
C ASN A 50 -10.78 -18.85 6.87
N LEU A 51 -10.37 -18.46 5.66
CA LEU A 51 -9.53 -17.29 5.41
C LEU A 51 -10.13 -16.43 4.31
N ILE A 52 -9.97 -15.12 4.42
CA ILE A 52 -10.41 -14.18 3.40
C ILE A 52 -9.34 -14.07 2.33
N ASN A 53 -9.65 -14.46 1.08
CA ASN A 53 -8.73 -14.32 -0.04
C ASN A 53 -9.13 -13.18 -0.99
N PHE A 54 -8.73 -11.95 -0.67
CA PHE A 54 -9.03 -10.76 -1.49
C PHE A 54 -8.21 -10.63 -2.78
N LEU A 55 -7.35 -11.60 -3.11
CA LEU A 55 -6.61 -11.62 -4.38
C LEU A 55 -7.48 -12.09 -5.56
N ASN A 56 -8.43 -13.00 -5.32
CA ASN A 56 -9.32 -13.51 -6.33
C ASN A 56 -10.76 -13.58 -5.81
N PRO A 57 -11.70 -12.78 -6.36
CA PRO A 57 -13.08 -12.78 -5.87
C PRO A 57 -13.80 -14.13 -6.00
N ALA A 58 -13.39 -15.00 -6.93
CA ALA A 58 -13.97 -16.35 -7.02
C ALA A 58 -13.70 -17.20 -5.78
N ALA A 59 -12.63 -16.91 -5.03
CA ALA A 59 -12.27 -17.66 -3.83
C ALA A 59 -13.28 -17.47 -2.69
N TYR A 60 -14.13 -16.43 -2.69
CA TYR A 60 -15.10 -16.22 -1.59
C TYR A 60 -16.15 -17.33 -1.51
N SER A 61 -16.36 -18.07 -2.61
CA SER A 61 -17.32 -19.17 -2.70
C SER A 61 -17.01 -20.31 -1.73
N THR A 62 -15.77 -20.41 -1.24
CA THR A 62 -15.35 -21.42 -0.26
C THR A 62 -15.97 -21.25 1.11
N GLN A 63 -16.43 -20.03 1.43
CA GLN A 63 -16.94 -19.72 2.76
C GLN A 63 -18.21 -20.51 3.04
N ASP A 64 -18.23 -21.20 4.19
CA ASP A 64 -19.40 -21.96 4.61
C ASP A 64 -20.61 -21.02 4.83
N THR A 65 -21.82 -21.56 4.67
CA THR A 65 -23.09 -20.82 4.69
C THR A 65 -23.45 -20.24 6.06
N ASN A 66 -22.83 -20.73 7.14
CA ASN A 66 -23.06 -20.23 8.50
C ASN A 66 -21.82 -19.55 9.11
N SER A 67 -20.86 -19.13 8.28
CA SER A 67 -19.61 -18.53 8.75
C SER A 67 -19.58 -17.02 8.52
N PHE A 68 -19.24 -16.25 9.55
CA PHE A 68 -18.85 -14.85 9.44
C PHE A 68 -17.36 -14.77 9.72
N ILE A 69 -16.58 -14.24 8.78
CA ILE A 69 -15.14 -14.11 8.91
C ILE A 69 -14.80 -12.62 8.94
N PHE A 70 -14.04 -12.23 9.95
CA PHE A 70 -13.44 -10.91 10.06
C PHE A 70 -11.93 -11.11 10.16
N ASP A 71 -11.19 -10.50 9.23
CA ASP A 71 -9.76 -10.66 9.06
C ASP A 71 -9.05 -9.31 9.14
N VAL A 72 -7.99 -9.26 9.94
CA VAL A 72 -7.18 -8.06 10.17
C VAL A 72 -5.71 -8.46 10.02
N GLY A 73 -5.05 -7.87 9.03
CA GLY A 73 -3.64 -8.10 8.78
C GLY A 73 -2.78 -6.91 9.23
N LEU A 74 -1.61 -7.22 9.80
CA LEU A 74 -0.54 -6.27 10.04
C LEU A 74 0.72 -6.73 9.29
N ARG A 75 1.42 -5.80 8.65
CA ARG A 75 2.63 -6.07 7.88
C ARG A 75 3.82 -5.30 8.46
N THR A 76 4.89 -6.02 8.79
CA THR A 76 6.18 -5.42 9.16
C THR A 76 7.17 -5.60 8.01
N ARG A 77 7.86 -4.54 7.62
CA ARG A 77 8.95 -4.57 6.63
C ARG A 77 10.26 -4.19 7.29
N TYR A 78 11.31 -4.89 6.89
CA TYR A 78 12.69 -4.64 7.31
C TYR A 78 13.50 -4.38 6.03
N HIS A 79 14.03 -3.17 5.89
CA HIS A 79 14.87 -2.77 4.76
C HIS A 79 16.27 -2.46 5.28
N ILE A 80 17.29 -3.07 4.68
CA ILE A 80 18.69 -2.80 4.98
C ILE A 80 19.28 -2.14 3.73
N TYR A 81 19.68 -0.88 3.85
CA TYR A 81 20.42 -0.17 2.82
C TYR A 81 21.89 -0.18 3.19
N SER A 82 22.72 -0.73 2.31
CA SER A 82 24.16 -0.80 2.50
C SER A 82 24.85 0.02 1.42
N SER A 83 25.79 0.84 1.86
CA SER A 83 26.77 1.54 1.03
C SER A 83 28.17 1.19 1.56
N PRO A 84 29.25 1.38 0.80
CA PRO A 84 30.62 1.06 1.25
C PRO A 84 31.01 1.73 2.58
N GLU A 85 30.38 2.85 2.93
CA GLU A 85 30.72 3.67 4.09
C GLU A 85 29.68 3.55 5.24
N LYS A 86 28.46 3.11 4.94
CA LYS A 86 27.37 3.09 5.93
C LYS A 86 26.31 2.04 5.62
N GLU A 87 25.87 1.34 6.68
CA GLU A 87 24.67 0.52 6.67
C GLU A 87 23.56 1.24 7.45
N GLN A 88 22.33 1.23 6.91
CA GLN A 88 21.16 1.81 7.54
C GLN A 88 19.99 0.85 7.45
N THR A 89 19.43 0.51 8.62
CA THR A 89 18.26 -0.36 8.73
C THR A 89 17.01 0.47 8.98
N PHE A 90 15.96 0.21 8.21
CA PHE A 90 14.64 0.76 8.40
C PHE A 90 13.64 -0.34 8.74
N ARG A 91 12.78 -0.04 9.71
CA ARG A 91 11.67 -0.90 10.11
C ARG A 91 10.38 -0.12 9.97
N THR A 92 9.42 -0.68 9.23
CA THR A 92 8.11 -0.04 9.02
C THR A 92 7.01 -1.04 9.37
N ILE A 93 6.03 -0.60 10.16
CA ILE A 93 4.84 -1.39 10.51
C ILE A 93 3.63 -0.71 9.88
N ASN A 94 2.85 -1.46 9.11
CA ASN A 94 1.66 -0.98 8.40
C ASN A 94 0.48 -1.91 8.62
N ILE A 95 -0.72 -1.38 8.46
CA ILE A 95 -1.93 -2.20 8.31
C ILE A 95 -1.84 -2.87 6.94
N ASP A 96 -2.03 -4.18 6.92
CA ASP A 96 -2.02 -4.96 5.69
C ASP A 96 -3.40 -5.01 5.03
N HIS A 97 -4.42 -5.32 5.82
CA HIS A 97 -5.80 -5.34 5.35
C HIS A 97 -6.77 -5.35 6.54
N LEU A 98 -7.99 -4.92 6.24
CA LEU A 98 -9.17 -5.10 7.08
C LEU A 98 -10.25 -5.67 6.19
N ALA A 99 -10.75 -6.87 6.44
CA ALA A 99 -11.73 -7.50 5.59
C ALA A 99 -12.80 -8.24 6.40
N ALA A 100 -14.01 -8.27 5.87
CA ALA A 100 -15.13 -9.02 6.41
C ALA A 100 -15.82 -9.77 5.27
N GLY A 101 -16.14 -11.04 5.49
CA GLY A 101 -16.84 -11.86 4.52
C GLY A 101 -17.94 -12.68 5.18
N PHE A 102 -19.07 -12.77 4.49
CA PHE A 102 -20.19 -13.58 4.94
C PHE A 102 -21.03 -14.07 3.77
N PRO A 103 -21.66 -15.25 3.90
CA PRO A 103 -22.63 -15.75 2.95
C PRO A 103 -23.93 -14.95 3.00
N VAL A 104 -24.44 -14.54 1.84
CA VAL A 104 -25.78 -13.92 1.74
C VAL A 104 -26.82 -15.02 1.49
N THR A 105 -26.48 -15.98 0.64
CA THR A 105 -27.29 -17.18 0.39
C THR A 105 -26.39 -18.42 0.35
N ARG A 106 -26.98 -19.61 0.13
CA ARG A 106 -26.20 -20.85 -0.05
C ARG A 106 -25.24 -20.77 -1.24
N TRP A 107 -25.61 -20.02 -2.29
CA TRP A 107 -24.87 -19.92 -3.54
C TRP A 107 -24.15 -18.57 -3.70
N LEU A 108 -24.60 -17.50 -3.03
CA LEU A 108 -23.99 -16.17 -3.11
C LEU A 108 -23.22 -15.84 -1.83
N LYS A 109 -21.93 -15.55 -1.98
CA LYS A 109 -21.04 -15.10 -0.90
C LYS A 109 -20.61 -13.66 -1.12
N PHE A 110 -20.49 -12.91 -0.04
CA PHE A 110 -20.15 -11.50 -0.03
C PHE A 110 -18.85 -11.27 0.74
N GLN A 111 -18.06 -10.30 0.28
CA GLN A 111 -16.89 -9.83 0.99
C GLN A 111 -16.73 -8.33 0.80
N ALA A 112 -16.31 -7.62 1.85
CA ALA A 112 -15.88 -6.24 1.76
C ALA A 112 -14.58 -6.06 2.54
N GLY A 113 -13.76 -5.10 2.14
CA GLY A 113 -12.56 -4.80 2.88
C GLY A 113 -11.87 -3.53 2.44
N LEU A 114 -10.89 -3.14 3.24
CA LEU A 114 -9.99 -2.03 3.01
C LEU A 114 -8.56 -2.58 2.96
N VAL A 115 -7.89 -2.35 1.84
CA VAL A 115 -6.51 -2.78 1.62
C VAL A 115 -5.68 -1.62 1.07
N PRO A 116 -4.43 -1.41 1.49
CA PRO A 116 -3.54 -0.48 0.84
C PRO A 116 -3.24 -0.97 -0.58
N TYR A 117 -3.24 -0.06 -1.54
CA TYR A 117 -3.00 -0.32 -2.96
C TYR A 117 -1.60 0.09 -3.37
N SER A 118 -1.17 1.28 -2.97
CA SER A 118 0.19 1.76 -3.18
C SER A 118 0.62 2.64 -2.03
N SER A 119 1.94 2.76 -1.86
CA SER A 119 2.53 3.62 -0.85
C SER A 119 3.70 4.41 -1.42
N VAL A 120 3.84 5.65 -0.96
CA VAL A 120 5.00 6.51 -1.23
C VAL A 120 5.64 6.83 0.09
N GLY A 121 6.95 6.63 0.14
CA GLY A 121 7.71 7.04 1.29
C GLY A 121 9.19 6.99 0.98
N TYR A 122 9.85 8.14 1.09
CA TYR A 122 11.29 8.25 1.05
C TYR A 122 11.73 9.58 1.64
N LEU A 123 12.92 9.60 2.21
CA LEU A 123 13.65 10.82 2.54
C LEU A 123 15.07 10.62 2.03
N VAL A 124 15.44 11.38 1.00
CA VAL A 124 16.78 11.38 0.43
C VAL A 124 17.37 12.75 0.66
N LYS A 125 18.46 12.79 1.43
CA LYS A 125 19.28 13.99 1.60
C LYS A 125 20.51 13.84 0.71
N ASN A 126 20.72 14.78 -0.20
CA ASN A 126 21.93 14.87 -1.00
C ASN A 126 22.74 16.06 -0.50
N ASN A 127 23.86 15.79 0.18
CA ASN A 127 24.75 16.83 0.67
C ASN A 127 25.82 17.09 -0.41
N LYS A 128 26.15 18.37 -0.65
CA LYS A 128 27.36 18.81 -1.37
C LYS A 128 27.31 18.74 -2.91
N GLU A 129 26.33 19.40 -3.54
CA GLU A 129 26.56 19.89 -4.89
C GLU A 129 26.99 21.37 -4.82
N GLN A 130 28.18 21.68 -5.36
CA GLN A 130 28.62 23.06 -5.55
C GLN A 130 27.84 23.64 -6.73
N VAL A 131 27.06 24.69 -6.48
CA VAL A 131 26.38 25.41 -7.56
C VAL A 131 27.42 26.25 -8.32
N PRO A 132 27.45 26.23 -9.67
CA PRO A 132 28.44 26.96 -10.47
C PRO A 132 28.49 28.48 -10.23
N VAL A 133 27.47 29.04 -9.58
CA VAL A 133 27.26 30.48 -9.39
C VAL A 133 27.83 31.00 -8.07
N SER A 134 28.00 30.16 -7.02
CA SER A 134 28.44 30.65 -5.69
C SER A 134 29.49 29.83 -4.96
N ASN A 135 29.94 28.67 -5.45
CA ASN A 135 30.94 27.81 -4.79
C ASN A 135 30.60 27.31 -3.36
N GLU A 136 29.42 27.67 -2.84
CA GLU A 136 28.91 27.25 -1.52
C GLU A 136 28.17 25.90 -1.59
N PRO A 137 28.21 25.08 -0.52
CA PRO A 137 27.51 23.81 -0.47
C PRO A 137 26.00 24.02 -0.37
N VAL A 138 25.24 23.40 -1.27
CA VAL A 138 23.78 23.33 -1.24
C VAL A 138 23.34 21.95 -0.79
N ASP A 139 22.33 21.90 0.09
CA ASP A 139 21.70 20.67 0.53
C ASP A 139 20.37 20.49 -0.23
N TYR A 140 20.20 19.34 -0.88
CA TYR A 140 18.95 18.97 -1.54
C TYR A 140 18.21 17.93 -0.70
N TYR A 141 16.97 18.23 -0.34
CA TYR A 141 16.07 17.31 0.35
C TYR A 141 14.95 16.89 -0.60
N PHE A 142 14.86 15.58 -0.85
CA PHE A 142 13.73 15.00 -1.56
C PHE A 142 12.92 14.16 -0.59
N THR A 143 11.66 14.51 -0.39
CA THR A 143 10.74 13.79 0.50
C THR A 143 9.52 13.34 -0.28
N GLY A 144 9.13 12.09 -0.12
CA GLY A 144 7.85 11.58 -0.58
C GLY A 144 7.09 10.97 0.57
N SER A 145 5.79 11.20 0.66
CA SER A 145 4.94 10.56 1.67
C SER A 145 3.50 10.39 1.16
N GLY A 146 2.83 9.36 1.66
CA GLY A 146 1.41 9.13 1.40
C GLY A 146 1.13 7.72 0.92
N GLY A 147 -0.10 7.50 0.47
CA GLY A 147 -0.53 6.20 -0.03
C GLY A 147 -1.94 6.24 -0.60
N ILE A 148 -2.24 5.21 -1.37
CA ILE A 148 -3.56 4.98 -1.96
C ILE A 148 -4.13 3.73 -1.29
N ASN A 149 -5.35 3.86 -0.80
CA ASN A 149 -6.13 2.78 -0.23
C ASN A 149 -7.21 2.34 -1.21
N LYS A 150 -7.57 1.06 -1.14
CA LYS A 150 -8.61 0.42 -1.92
C LYS A 150 -9.67 -0.12 -0.97
N ALA A 151 -10.84 0.51 -0.97
CA ALA A 151 -12.04 -0.10 -0.40
C ALA A 151 -12.68 -0.96 -1.49
N TYR A 152 -12.98 -2.22 -1.21
CA TYR A 152 -13.61 -3.12 -2.17
C TYR A 152 -14.84 -3.78 -1.57
N LEU A 153 -15.75 -4.12 -2.47
CA LEU A 153 -16.97 -4.86 -2.19
C LEU A 153 -17.14 -5.89 -3.30
N GLY A 154 -17.40 -7.12 -2.89
CA GLY A 154 -17.21 -8.29 -3.71
C GLY A 154 -18.30 -9.33 -3.51
N PHE A 155 -18.59 -10.04 -4.59
CA PHE A 155 -19.53 -11.14 -4.59
C PHE A 155 -18.94 -12.33 -5.34
N SER A 156 -19.29 -13.53 -4.91
CA SER A 156 -18.92 -14.74 -5.61
C SER A 156 -20.05 -15.75 -5.59
N THR A 157 -20.06 -16.61 -6.59
CA THR A 157 -20.99 -17.73 -6.69
C THR A 157 -20.30 -18.95 -7.26
N GLU A 158 -20.79 -20.11 -6.86
CA GLU A 158 -20.34 -21.40 -7.36
C GLU A 158 -21.31 -21.90 -8.43
N LEU A 159 -20.78 -22.26 -9.61
CA LEU A 159 -21.50 -22.86 -10.73
C LEU A 159 -21.04 -24.31 -10.91
N PHE A 160 -22.00 -25.21 -11.14
CA PHE A 160 -21.74 -26.63 -11.42
C PHE A 160 -20.85 -27.37 -10.40
N ARG A 161 -20.75 -26.85 -9.17
CA ARG A 161 -19.97 -27.40 -8.04
C ARG A 161 -18.45 -27.53 -8.22
N HIS A 162 -17.91 -27.06 -9.34
CA HIS A 162 -16.47 -27.16 -9.68
C HIS A 162 -15.91 -25.86 -10.24
N ILE A 163 -16.77 -24.89 -10.56
CA ILE A 163 -16.40 -23.60 -11.13
C ILE A 163 -16.90 -22.51 -10.19
N ALA A 164 -16.00 -21.66 -9.73
CA ALA A 164 -16.36 -20.48 -8.97
C ALA A 164 -16.07 -19.24 -9.80
N VAL A 165 -16.98 -18.26 -9.74
CA VAL A 165 -16.78 -16.95 -10.35
C VAL A 165 -17.07 -15.88 -9.32
N GLY A 166 -16.44 -14.73 -9.49
CA GLY A 166 -16.68 -13.59 -8.63
C GLY A 166 -16.32 -12.27 -9.28
N ALA A 167 -16.82 -11.19 -8.68
CA ALA A 167 -16.54 -9.84 -9.11
C ALA A 167 -16.34 -8.94 -7.88
N ASN A 168 -15.41 -8.00 -8.00
CA ASN A 168 -15.11 -6.96 -7.03
C ASN A 168 -15.31 -5.60 -7.68
N ALA A 169 -16.10 -4.75 -7.03
CA ALA A 169 -16.13 -3.32 -7.27
C ALA A 169 -15.24 -2.65 -6.22
N SER A 170 -14.33 -1.78 -6.64
CA SER A 170 -13.33 -1.17 -5.78
C SER A 170 -13.29 0.33 -5.98
N TYR A 171 -13.10 1.07 -4.89
CA TYR A 171 -12.86 2.50 -4.89
C TYR A 171 -11.45 2.78 -4.37
N LEU A 172 -10.62 3.37 -5.22
CA LEU A 172 -9.26 3.81 -4.92
C LEU A 172 -9.30 5.25 -4.45
N PHE A 173 -8.74 5.52 -3.29
CA PHE A 173 -8.67 6.85 -2.71
C PHE A 173 -7.37 7.05 -1.94
N GLY A 174 -6.79 8.25 -2.08
CA GLY A 174 -5.57 8.57 -1.36
C GLY A 174 -4.95 9.87 -1.84
N THR A 175 -3.88 10.27 -1.18
CA THR A 175 -3.06 11.42 -1.57
C THR A 175 -1.59 11.04 -1.47
N LEU A 176 -0.83 11.40 -2.49
CA LEU A 176 0.61 11.28 -2.57
C LEU A 176 1.19 12.69 -2.53
N LEU A 177 2.19 12.90 -1.69
CA LEU A 177 2.90 14.16 -1.53
C LEU A 177 4.35 13.94 -1.95
N TYR A 178 4.83 14.78 -2.86
CA TYR A 178 6.21 14.84 -3.28
C TYR A 178 6.74 16.24 -2.99
N SER A 179 7.76 16.35 -2.18
CA SER A 179 8.44 17.61 -1.87
C SER A 179 9.88 17.56 -2.34
N SER A 180 10.32 18.65 -2.96
CA SER A 180 11.72 18.93 -3.25
C SER A 180 12.08 20.25 -2.58
N GLU A 181 13.07 20.22 -1.71
CA GLU A 181 13.57 21.38 -0.99
C GLU A 181 15.04 21.60 -1.30
N ILE A 182 15.38 22.86 -1.56
CA ILE A 182 16.74 23.34 -1.77
C ILE A 182 17.06 24.25 -0.60
N ASP A 183 18.05 23.86 0.20
CA ASP A 183 18.52 24.59 1.37
C ASP A 183 19.90 25.19 1.09
N PHE A 184 20.05 26.49 1.35
CA PHE A 184 21.28 27.26 1.27
C PHE A 184 21.79 27.57 2.70
N PRO A 185 22.41 26.60 3.40
CA PRO A 185 22.70 26.70 4.83
C PRO A 185 23.71 27.80 5.22
N ASN A 186 24.51 28.29 4.27
CA ASN A 186 25.61 29.24 4.53
C ASN A 186 25.34 30.67 4.05
N ASP A 187 24.20 30.96 3.42
CA ASP A 187 24.03 32.24 2.74
C ASP A 187 22.64 32.87 2.97
N VAL A 188 22.62 33.94 3.78
CA VAL A 188 21.40 34.68 4.16
C VAL A 188 20.83 35.49 3.00
N TYR A 189 21.59 35.66 1.92
CA TYR A 189 21.16 36.39 0.72
C TYR A 189 20.38 35.53 -0.28
N TYR A 190 20.31 34.20 -0.07
CA TYR A 190 19.55 33.29 -0.91
C TYR A 190 18.28 32.81 -0.20
N PHE A 191 17.21 32.65 -0.98
CA PHE A 191 15.96 32.07 -0.51
C PHE A 191 15.98 30.57 -0.75
N ASN A 192 15.71 29.81 0.31
CA ASN A 192 15.42 28.39 0.19
C ASN A 192 14.12 28.22 -0.59
N THR A 193 14.08 27.21 -1.46
CA THR A 193 12.93 26.95 -2.34
C THR A 193 12.39 25.57 -2.02
N MET A 194 11.08 25.49 -1.75
CA MET A 194 10.35 24.23 -1.59
C MET A 194 9.28 24.12 -2.68
N ASP A 195 9.31 23.02 -3.42
CA ASP A 195 8.31 22.63 -4.42
C ASP A 195 7.55 21.41 -3.90
N GLU A 196 6.30 21.62 -3.50
CA GLU A 196 5.37 20.58 -3.06
C GLU A 196 4.39 20.24 -4.18
N ASN A 197 4.40 18.98 -4.61
CA ASN A 197 3.45 18.42 -5.54
C ASN A 197 2.53 17.42 -4.83
N ARG A 198 1.24 17.74 -4.78
CA ARG A 198 0.18 16.94 -4.17
C ARG A 198 -0.64 16.29 -5.27
N MET A 199 -0.67 14.96 -5.28
CA MET A 199 -1.51 14.17 -6.17
C MET A 199 -2.60 13.48 -5.38
N THR A 200 -3.86 13.81 -5.64
CA THR A 200 -5.02 13.13 -5.06
C THR A 200 -5.65 12.22 -6.10
N LEU A 201 -5.76 10.92 -5.77
CA LEU A 201 -6.38 9.91 -6.62
C LEU A 201 -7.76 9.57 -6.09
N ARG A 202 -8.75 9.55 -6.99
CA ARG A 202 -10.10 9.03 -6.73
C ARG A 202 -10.58 8.28 -7.95
N ASN A 203 -10.70 6.96 -7.86
CA ASN A 203 -11.11 6.17 -9.02
C ASN A 203 -11.89 4.91 -8.66
N PHE A 204 -12.83 4.54 -9.52
CA PHE A 204 -13.49 3.23 -9.44
C PHE A 204 -12.75 2.22 -10.29
N THR A 205 -12.61 1.00 -9.78
CA THR A 205 -12.04 -0.12 -10.52
C THR A 205 -12.89 -1.36 -10.33
N PHE A 206 -12.88 -2.24 -11.32
CA PHE A 206 -13.60 -3.51 -11.29
C PHE A 206 -12.61 -4.64 -11.50
N GLN A 207 -12.83 -5.76 -10.85
CA GLN A 207 -12.02 -6.97 -11.03
C GLN A 207 -12.94 -8.18 -11.07
N TYR A 208 -12.70 -9.07 -12.01
CA TYR A 208 -13.42 -10.32 -12.18
C TYR A 208 -12.47 -11.48 -11.89
N GLY A 209 -12.99 -12.55 -11.31
CA GLY A 209 -12.21 -13.72 -10.96
C GLY A 209 -12.94 -14.99 -11.33
N ALA A 210 -12.18 -16.01 -11.70
CA ALA A 210 -12.67 -17.36 -11.93
C ALA A 210 -11.71 -18.36 -11.28
N GLN A 211 -12.26 -19.45 -10.77
CA GLN A 211 -11.52 -20.60 -10.28
C GLN A 211 -12.19 -21.88 -10.74
N VAL A 212 -11.40 -22.87 -11.12
CA VAL A 212 -11.84 -24.23 -11.40
C VAL A 212 -11.08 -25.16 -10.46
N TYR A 213 -11.79 -26.05 -9.79
CA TYR A 213 -11.20 -26.97 -8.83
C TYR A 213 -11.81 -28.36 -8.97
N ASP A 214 -10.98 -29.37 -8.76
CA ASP A 214 -11.38 -30.76 -8.82
C ASP A 214 -10.48 -31.63 -7.92
N THR A 215 -10.94 -32.83 -7.62
CA THR A 215 -10.21 -33.84 -6.86
C THR A 215 -9.74 -34.92 -7.81
N LEU A 216 -8.44 -34.96 -8.13
CA LEU A 216 -7.89 -35.87 -9.13
C LEU A 216 -7.77 -37.30 -8.58
N PHE A 217 -7.33 -37.42 -7.32
CA PHE A 217 -7.21 -38.66 -6.56
C PHE A 217 -7.65 -38.40 -5.11
N PRO A 218 -8.02 -39.43 -4.32
CA PRO A 218 -8.27 -39.27 -2.90
C PRO A 218 -7.08 -38.60 -2.20
N GLY A 219 -7.26 -37.37 -1.72
CA GLY A 219 -6.22 -36.56 -1.05
C GLY A 219 -5.45 -35.60 -1.95
N VAL A 220 -5.69 -35.58 -3.27
CA VAL A 220 -5.05 -34.64 -4.21
C VAL A 220 -6.08 -33.68 -4.78
N PHE A 221 -6.03 -32.44 -4.29
CA PHE A 221 -6.88 -31.33 -4.75
C PHE A 221 -6.11 -30.47 -5.74
N VAL A 222 -6.72 -30.21 -6.89
CA VAL A 222 -6.16 -29.32 -7.91
C VAL A 222 -7.07 -28.11 -8.03
N THR A 223 -6.48 -26.92 -8.09
CA THR A 223 -7.21 -25.67 -8.32
C THR A 223 -6.43 -24.81 -9.28
N ALA A 224 -7.12 -24.30 -10.29
CA ALA A 224 -6.63 -23.28 -11.21
C ALA A 224 -7.47 -22.03 -11.03
N GLY A 225 -6.84 -20.86 -11.03
CA GLY A 225 -7.53 -19.59 -10.82
C GLY A 225 -6.94 -18.48 -11.68
N GLY A 226 -7.81 -17.60 -12.16
CA GLY A 226 -7.45 -16.44 -12.97
C GLY A 226 -8.26 -15.23 -12.56
N ILE A 227 -7.70 -14.04 -12.80
CA ILE A 227 -8.37 -12.76 -12.60
C ILE A 227 -8.24 -11.91 -13.86
N TYR A 228 -9.23 -11.07 -14.08
CA TYR A 228 -9.23 -10.06 -15.13
C TYR A 228 -9.65 -8.72 -14.56
N GLN A 229 -8.82 -7.71 -14.77
CA GLN A 229 -9.08 -6.34 -14.33
C GLN A 229 -9.02 -5.43 -15.56
N PRO A 230 -10.14 -4.86 -16.03
CA PRO A 230 -10.11 -3.90 -17.13
C PRO A 230 -9.31 -2.65 -16.75
N GLN A 231 -8.63 -2.08 -17.73
CA GLN A 231 -7.96 -0.80 -17.58
C GLN A 231 -9.01 0.30 -17.39
N VAL A 232 -8.79 1.16 -16.40
CA VAL A 232 -9.66 2.32 -16.14
C VAL A 232 -8.82 3.58 -16.21
N THR A 233 -9.32 4.60 -16.92
CA THR A 233 -8.71 5.93 -16.93
C THR A 233 -8.84 6.54 -15.53
N MET A 234 -7.70 6.83 -14.90
CA MET A 234 -7.67 7.35 -13.53
C MET A 234 -7.91 8.85 -13.53
N ASN A 235 -8.87 9.30 -12.73
CA ASN A 235 -9.03 10.72 -12.43
C ASN A 235 -8.03 11.11 -11.32
N VAL A 236 -6.96 11.78 -11.71
CA VAL A 236 -5.92 12.31 -10.81
C VAL A 236 -6.03 13.82 -10.78
N THR A 237 -6.19 14.40 -9.58
CA THR A 237 -6.10 15.84 -9.38
C THR A 237 -4.72 16.16 -8.83
N THR A 238 -3.95 16.97 -9.56
CA THR A 238 -2.61 17.39 -9.16
C THR A 238 -2.64 18.86 -8.75
N SER A 239 -2.08 19.18 -7.59
CA SER A 239 -1.90 20.53 -7.09
C SER A 239 -0.42 20.74 -6.79
N ARG A 240 0.17 21.79 -7.35
CA ARG A 240 1.58 22.14 -7.15
C ARG A 240 1.67 23.47 -6.42
N TYR A 241 2.51 23.50 -5.40
CA TYR A 241 2.77 24.68 -4.60
C TYR A 241 4.28 24.93 -4.57
N VAL A 242 4.69 26.16 -4.83
CA VAL A 242 6.09 26.58 -4.78
C VAL A 242 6.19 27.74 -3.80
N TYR A 243 7.03 27.59 -2.78
CA TYR A 243 7.25 28.59 -1.76
C TYR A 243 8.75 28.90 -1.64
N ASN A 244 9.04 30.19 -1.43
CA ASN A 244 10.38 30.68 -1.12
C ASN A 244 10.40 31.13 0.34
N PHE A 245 11.39 30.70 1.11
CA PHE A 245 11.58 31.12 2.50
C PHE A 245 13.02 31.58 2.72
N PRO A 246 13.26 32.58 3.58
CA PRO A 246 14.60 33.14 3.79
C PRO A 246 15.53 32.07 4.40
N GLY A 247 16.77 32.01 3.92
CA GLY A 247 17.79 31.08 4.41
C GLY A 247 18.06 31.25 5.90
N THR A 248 18.07 30.16 6.65
CA THR A 248 18.47 30.14 8.07
C THR A 248 19.98 30.22 8.18
N GLY A 249 20.51 31.44 8.34
CA GLY A 249 21.89 31.62 8.79
C GLY A 249 22.11 30.88 10.11
N ASN A 250 23.12 30.02 10.16
CA ASN A 250 23.50 29.18 11.30
C ASN A 250 23.21 29.84 12.67
N SER A 251 22.13 29.41 13.32
CA SER A 251 22.02 29.45 14.77
C SER A 251 22.10 28.01 15.25
N GLN A 252 23.32 27.65 15.68
CA GLN A 252 23.58 26.47 16.50
C GLN A 252 22.55 26.42 17.63
N ASN A 253 21.57 25.52 17.55
CA ASN A 253 20.73 25.22 18.70
C ASN A 253 21.43 24.10 19.47
N PRO A 254 21.98 24.36 20.67
CA PRO A 254 22.60 23.31 21.47
C PRO A 254 21.52 22.31 21.92
N LEU A 255 21.95 21.05 21.98
CA LEU A 255 21.23 19.88 22.48
C LEU A 255 20.43 20.13 23.76
#